data_AF-A0A9P4GQ57-F1
#
_entry.id   AF-A0A9P4GQ57-F1
#
_cell.length_a   1.000
_cell.length_b   1.000
_cell.length_c   1.000
_cell.angle_alpha   90.00
_cell.angle_beta   90.00
_cell.angle_gamma   90.00
#
_symmetry.space_group_name_H-M   'P 1'
#
loop_
_entity.id
_entity.type
_entity.pdbx_description
1 polymer ?
#
loop_
_entity_poly.entity_id
_entity_poly.type
_entity_poly.pdbx_seq_one_letter_code
_entity_poly.pdbx_strand_id
1 'polypeptide(L)'
;MSTNHHTVRKAELKKSVETYESQINDLRKQVQVAEDASKSAKAAVESTQKELERALPFEKEVKEKNLLIGKLRHEAVTLNEHLTKALRILKKGRPEDNVDRQIITNYFLHFLSIDRSDPKKFEALQLISALLGWTEEQREQAGLSRPGTSSSSMGLRIPLSPFRRTPMGISEQK
;
A
#
# COMPACT_ATOMS: atom_id res chain seq x y z
N MET A 1 41.87 102.52 13.75
CA MET A 1 41.73 101.21 14.45
C MET A 1 40.28 100.77 14.64
N SER A 2 39.30 101.65 14.88
CA SER A 2 37.88 101.26 15.07
C SER A 2 37.22 100.53 13.89
N THR A 3 37.50 100.91 12.65
CA THR A 3 36.87 100.35 11.44
C THR A 3 37.18 98.86 11.23
N ASN A 4 38.33 98.38 11.71
CA ASN A 4 38.77 96.98 11.54
C ASN A 4 38.09 96.02 12.54
N HIS A 5 37.73 96.50 13.73
CA HIS A 5 37.00 95.69 14.71
C HIS A 5 35.55 95.44 14.28
N HIS A 6 34.90 96.44 13.68
CA HIS A 6 33.52 96.29 13.20
C HIS A 6 33.41 95.33 12.01
N THR A 7 34.40 95.33 11.11
CA THR A 7 34.44 94.40 9.97
C THR A 7 34.69 92.96 10.42
N VAL A 8 35.62 92.75 11.37
CA VAL A 8 35.91 91.42 11.94
C VAL A 8 34.69 90.85 12.66
N ARG A 9 34.03 91.64 13.51
CA ARG A 9 32.83 91.17 14.24
C ARG A 9 31.66 90.85 13.31
N LYS A 10 31.50 91.60 12.21
CA LYS A 10 30.49 91.31 11.18
C LYS A 10 30.80 90.01 10.42
N ALA A 11 32.08 89.74 10.17
CA ALA A 11 32.51 88.50 9.52
C ALA A 11 32.34 87.27 10.44
N GLU A 12 32.62 87.39 11.73
CA GLU A 12 32.38 86.33 12.72
C GLU A 12 30.88 86.03 12.88
N LEU A 13 30.05 87.07 12.96
CA LEU A 13 28.59 86.92 13.02
C LEU A 13 28.04 86.24 11.76
N LYS A 14 28.60 86.56 10.59
CA LYS A 14 28.21 85.92 9.34
C LYS A 14 28.59 84.44 9.33
N LYS A 15 29.80 84.09 9.78
CA LYS A 15 30.26 82.70 9.91
C LYS A 15 29.39 81.90 10.89
N SER A 16 29.02 82.49 12.04
CA SER A 16 28.17 81.80 13.01
C SER A 16 26.77 81.55 12.44
N VAL A 17 26.18 82.53 11.76
CA VAL A 17 24.90 82.37 11.05
C VAL A 17 24.99 81.25 9.99
N GLU A 18 26.02 81.26 9.14
CA GLU A 18 26.23 80.21 8.13
C GLU A 18 26.37 78.81 8.76
N THR A 19 27.08 78.69 9.89
CA THR A 19 27.19 77.40 10.62
C THR A 19 25.87 76.96 11.22
N TYR A 20 25.09 77.86 11.81
CA TYR A 20 23.79 77.52 12.37
C TYR A 20 22.78 77.15 11.27
N GLU A 21 22.79 77.84 10.14
CA GLU A 21 21.99 77.48 8.97
C GLU A 21 22.33 76.08 8.45
N SER A 22 23.63 75.72 8.39
CA SER A 22 24.05 74.36 8.03
C SER A 22 23.53 73.32 9.02
N GLN A 23 23.68 73.56 10.33
CA GLN A 23 23.20 72.65 11.37
C GLN A 23 21.69 72.48 11.33
N ILE A 24 20.93 73.55 11.11
CA ILE A 24 19.46 73.50 10.96
C ILE A 24 19.09 72.67 9.73
N ASN A 25 19.79 72.83 8.61
CA ASN A 25 19.53 72.04 7.41
C ASN A 25 19.84 70.55 7.61
N ASP A 26 20.92 70.22 8.31
CA ASP A 26 21.29 68.83 8.60
C ASP A 26 20.30 68.18 9.59
N LEU A 27 19.88 68.90 10.63
CA LEU A 27 18.83 68.44 11.54
C LEU A 27 17.50 68.22 10.81
N ARG A 28 17.11 69.11 9.90
CA ARG A 28 15.90 68.92 9.07
C ARG A 28 15.98 67.66 8.21
N LYS A 29 17.15 67.38 7.60
CA LYS A 29 17.36 66.14 6.86
C LYS A 29 17.24 64.91 7.75
N GLN A 30 17.84 64.95 8.95
CA GLN A 30 17.75 63.84 9.90
C GLN A 30 16.32 63.59 10.36
N VAL A 31 15.56 64.66 10.64
CA VAL A 31 14.14 64.56 10.99
C VAL A 31 13.35 63.94 9.85
N GLN A 32 13.56 64.39 8.60
CA GLN A 32 12.87 63.83 7.44
C GLN A 32 13.14 62.33 7.28
N VAL A 33 14.41 61.91 7.38
CA VAL A 33 14.81 60.50 7.30
C VAL A 33 14.16 59.69 8.43
N ALA A 34 14.15 60.22 9.65
CA ALA A 34 13.53 59.56 10.80
C ALA A 34 12.01 59.44 10.64
N GLU A 35 11.35 60.46 10.10
CA GLU A 35 9.91 60.42 9.82
C GLU A 35 9.58 59.37 8.76
N ASP A 36 10.35 59.31 7.67
CA ASP A 36 10.12 58.36 6.59
C ASP A 36 10.40 56.92 7.04
N ALA A 37 11.44 56.70 7.86
CA ALA A 37 11.69 55.44 8.52
C ALA A 37 10.55 55.04 9.48
N SER A 38 10.03 55.99 10.26
CA SER A 38 8.90 55.76 11.16
C SER A 38 7.63 55.38 10.41
N LYS A 39 7.32 56.07 9.30
CA LYS A 39 6.17 55.74 8.43
C LYS A 39 6.31 54.33 7.85
N SER A 40 7.48 53.98 7.35
CA SER A 40 7.75 52.64 6.81
C SER A 40 7.61 51.56 7.89
N ALA A 41 8.18 51.78 9.08
CA ALA A 41 8.07 50.85 10.20
C ALA A 41 6.61 50.64 10.64
N LYS A 42 5.82 51.72 10.72
CA LYS A 42 4.38 51.64 11.05
C LYS A 42 3.61 50.83 10.01
N ALA A 43 3.86 51.05 8.73
CA ALA A 43 3.23 50.28 7.66
C ALA A 43 3.59 48.78 7.73
N ALA A 44 4.85 48.45 8.03
CA ALA A 44 5.28 47.07 8.23
C ALA A 44 4.61 46.42 9.44
N VAL A 45 4.49 47.13 10.56
CA VAL A 45 3.78 46.66 11.76
C VAL A 45 2.30 46.39 11.45
N GLU A 46 1.61 47.31 10.77
CA GLU A 46 0.21 47.09 10.38
C GLU A 46 0.04 45.88 9.45
N SER A 47 0.95 45.68 8.49
CA SER A 47 0.91 44.52 7.59
C SER A 47 1.11 43.21 8.34
N THR A 48 2.17 43.15 9.15
CA THR A 48 2.51 41.95 9.94
C THR A 48 1.44 41.62 10.97
N GLN A 49 0.80 42.62 11.56
CA GLN A 49 -0.31 42.41 12.49
C GLN A 49 -1.54 41.82 11.79
N LYS A 50 -1.87 42.27 10.57
CA LYS A 50 -2.94 41.67 9.76
C LYS A 50 -2.63 40.22 9.38
N GLU A 51 -1.39 39.91 9.04
CA GLU A 51 -0.96 38.54 8.75
C GLU A 51 -1.04 37.65 9.98
N LEU A 52 -0.62 38.15 11.14
CA LEU A 52 -0.73 37.45 12.42
C LEU A 52 -2.19 37.15 12.77
N GLU A 53 -3.09 38.13 12.65
CA GLU A 53 -4.52 37.95 12.89
C GLU A 53 -5.14 36.90 11.96
N ARG A 54 -4.67 36.82 10.71
CA ARG A 54 -5.08 35.76 9.77
C ARG A 54 -4.49 34.40 10.12
N ALA A 55 -3.31 34.35 10.73
CA ALA A 55 -2.63 33.11 11.08
C ALA A 55 -3.15 32.47 12.38
N LEU A 56 -3.59 33.27 13.36
CA LEU A 56 -4.06 32.80 14.66
C LEU A 56 -5.16 31.70 14.61
N PRO A 57 -6.16 31.77 13.72
CA PRO A 57 -7.18 30.71 13.60
C PRO A 57 -6.61 29.36 13.19
N PHE A 58 -5.53 29.34 12.40
CA PHE A 58 -4.96 28.10 11.88
C PHE A 58 -4.30 27.25 12.96
N GLU A 59 -3.84 27.82 14.07
CA GLU A 59 -3.30 27.00 15.17
C GLU A 59 -4.36 26.06 15.76
N LYS A 60 -5.60 26.54 15.90
CA LYS A 60 -6.72 25.73 16.40
C LYS A 60 -7.12 24.68 15.36
N GLU A 61 -7.27 25.10 14.11
CA GLU A 61 -7.64 24.22 13.01
C GLU A 61 -6.61 23.08 12.81
N VAL A 62 -5.31 23.37 12.92
CA VAL A 62 -4.25 22.37 12.83
C VAL A 62 -4.34 21.37 13.99
N LYS A 63 -4.60 21.83 15.22
CA LYS A 63 -4.80 20.94 16.38
C LYS A 63 -6.01 20.03 16.20
N GLU A 64 -7.13 20.57 15.74
CA GLU A 64 -8.36 19.81 15.49
C GLU A 64 -8.16 18.77 14.37
N LYS A 65 -7.55 19.17 13.26
CA LYS A 65 -7.23 18.26 12.16
C LYS A 65 -6.26 17.17 12.58
N ASN A 66 -5.24 17.49 13.37
CA ASN A 66 -4.32 16.49 13.92
C ASN A 66 -5.02 15.48 14.83
N LEU A 67 -5.99 15.93 15.64
CA LEU A 67 -6.80 15.03 16.46
C LEU A 67 -7.66 14.10 15.59
N LEU A 68 -8.29 14.61 14.53
CA LEU A 68 -9.07 13.80 13.60
C LEU A 68 -8.20 12.76 12.88
N ILE A 69 -7.01 13.16 12.43
CA ILE A 69 -6.02 12.24 11.84
C ILE A 69 -5.67 11.13 12.83
N GLY A 70 -5.48 11.45 14.12
CA GLY A 70 -5.24 10.46 15.16
C GLY A 70 -6.38 9.45 15.31
N LYS A 71 -7.63 9.92 15.32
CA LYS A 71 -8.83 9.05 15.39
C LYS A 71 -8.93 8.12 14.18
N LEU A 72 -8.80 8.67 12.98
CA LEU A 72 -8.86 7.88 11.73
C LEU A 72 -7.73 6.85 11.66
N ARG A 73 -6.53 7.19 12.13
CA ARG A 73 -5.42 6.22 12.22
C ARG A 73 -5.74 5.09 13.18
N HIS A 74 -6.33 5.38 14.34
CA HIS A 74 -6.74 4.35 15.29
C HIS A 74 -7.82 3.43 14.69
N GLU A 75 -8.87 4.00 14.10
CA GLU A 75 -9.93 3.25 13.41
C GLU A 75 -9.38 2.35 12.30
N ALA A 76 -8.45 2.84 11.49
CA ALA A 76 -7.80 2.06 10.44
C ALA A 76 -7.01 0.86 11.01
N VAL A 77 -6.30 1.04 12.13
CA VAL A 77 -5.60 -0.05 12.81
C VAL A 77 -6.59 -1.08 13.34
N THR A 78 -7.64 -0.65 14.05
CA THR A 78 -8.68 -1.55 14.57
C THR A 78 -9.38 -2.34 13.46
N LEU A 79 -9.72 -1.69 12.36
CA LEU A 79 -10.37 -2.34 11.22
C LEU A 79 -9.44 -3.38 10.57
N ASN A 80 -8.14 -3.09 10.47
CA ASN A 80 -7.16 -4.04 9.97
C ASN A 80 -6.99 -5.25 10.91
N GLU A 81 -7.02 -5.03 12.23
CA GLU A 81 -7.01 -6.11 13.21
C GLU A 81 -8.25 -7.01 13.06
N HIS A 82 -9.43 -6.41 12.94
CA HIS A 82 -10.69 -7.14 12.73
C HIS A 82 -10.65 -7.96 11.43
N LEU A 83 -10.16 -7.38 10.33
CA LEU A 83 -10.00 -8.06 9.06
C LEU A 83 -9.02 -9.23 9.16
N THR A 84 -7.86 -9.02 9.79
CA THR A 84 -6.86 -10.07 10.01
C THR A 84 -7.43 -11.22 10.83
N LYS A 85 -8.22 -10.92 11.86
CA LYS A 85 -8.91 -11.93 12.68
C LYS A 85 -9.94 -12.70 11.87
N ALA A 86 -10.76 -12.01 11.08
CA ALA A 86 -11.77 -12.63 10.22
C ALA A 86 -11.14 -13.56 9.17
N LEU A 87 -10.08 -13.11 8.49
CA LEU A 87 -9.33 -13.92 7.53
C LEU A 87 -8.71 -15.16 8.18
N ARG A 88 -8.19 -15.03 9.41
CA ARG A 88 -7.65 -16.17 10.16
C ARG A 88 -8.72 -17.20 10.49
N ILE A 89 -9.92 -16.75 10.89
CA ILE A 89 -11.05 -17.63 11.16
C ILE A 89 -11.48 -18.34 9.88
N LEU A 90 -11.60 -17.62 8.76
CA LEU A 90 -11.96 -18.21 7.47
C LEU A 90 -10.92 -19.24 7.01
N LYS A 91 -9.63 -19.00 7.26
CA LYS A 91 -8.56 -19.97 6.96
C LYS A 91 -8.66 -21.23 7.83
N LYS A 92 -8.97 -21.09 9.12
CA LYS A 92 -9.07 -22.24 10.05
C LYS A 92 -10.40 -23.00 9.93
N GLY A 93 -11.47 -22.32 9.53
CA GLY A 93 -12.83 -22.86 9.43
C GLY A 93 -13.14 -23.56 8.11
N ARG A 94 -12.15 -23.82 7.24
CA ARG A 94 -12.38 -24.62 6.04
C ARG A 94 -12.65 -26.07 6.48
N PRO A 95 -13.82 -26.64 6.16
CA PRO A 95 -14.16 -28.02 6.55
C PRO A 95 -13.26 -29.05 5.86
N GLU A 96 -12.69 -28.71 4.71
CA GLU A 96 -11.68 -29.51 3.99
C GLU A 96 -10.43 -29.84 4.85
N ASP A 97 -10.08 -28.96 5.80
CA ASP A 97 -8.90 -29.16 6.66
C ASP A 97 -9.25 -29.88 7.99
N ASN A 98 -10.53 -30.02 8.32
CA ASN A 98 -10.99 -30.58 9.60
C ASN A 98 -11.75 -31.90 9.36
N VAL A 99 -11.02 -32.94 8.95
CA VAL A 99 -11.59 -34.28 8.77
C VAL A 99 -11.75 -34.97 10.14
N ASP A 100 -12.94 -35.47 10.46
CA ASP A 100 -13.22 -36.14 11.73
C ASP A 100 -12.41 -37.44 11.85
N ARG A 101 -11.57 -37.51 12.90
CA ARG A 101 -10.73 -38.67 13.22
C ARG A 101 -11.54 -39.97 13.33
N GLN A 102 -12.75 -39.93 13.90
CA GLN A 102 -13.60 -41.11 14.06
C GLN A 102 -14.11 -41.62 12.72
N ILE A 103 -14.48 -40.71 11.81
CA ILE A 103 -14.93 -41.05 10.46
C ILE A 103 -13.79 -41.72 9.69
N ILE A 104 -12.59 -41.11 9.66
CA ILE A 104 -11.42 -41.71 8.99
C ILE A 104 -11.13 -43.11 9.56
N THR A 105 -11.13 -43.24 10.89
CA THR A 105 -10.85 -44.52 11.56
C THR A 105 -11.85 -45.60 11.13
N ASN A 106 -13.15 -45.27 11.07
CA ASN A 106 -14.19 -46.22 10.69
C ASN A 106 -14.04 -46.67 9.22
N TYR A 107 -13.88 -45.73 8.29
CA TYR A 107 -13.67 -46.05 6.87
C TYR A 107 -12.39 -46.86 6.64
N PHE A 108 -11.31 -46.55 7.37
CA PHE A 108 -10.05 -47.29 7.26
C PHE A 108 -10.18 -48.73 7.77
N LEU A 109 -10.82 -48.93 8.93
CA LEU A 109 -11.10 -50.26 9.46
C LEU A 109 -12.03 -51.05 8.53
N HIS A 110 -13.06 -50.40 7.99
CA HIS A 110 -13.96 -51.03 7.03
C HIS A 110 -13.21 -51.46 5.76
N PHE A 111 -12.38 -50.59 5.19
CA PHE A 111 -11.55 -50.91 4.02
C PHE A 111 -10.59 -52.08 4.26
N LEU A 112 -9.97 -52.16 5.44
CA LEU A 112 -9.09 -53.28 5.80
C LEU A 112 -9.85 -54.59 6.00
N SER A 113 -11.09 -54.54 6.47
CA SER A 113 -11.93 -55.72 6.69
C SER A 113 -12.47 -56.36 5.39
N ILE A 114 -12.46 -55.64 4.27
CA ILE A 114 -12.92 -56.16 2.97
C ILE A 114 -11.79 -56.96 2.31
N ASP A 115 -12.13 -58.17 1.84
CA ASP A 115 -11.21 -59.05 1.11
C ASP A 115 -10.73 -58.44 -0.21
N ARG A 116 -9.49 -58.78 -0.61
CA ARG A 116 -8.85 -58.20 -1.80
C ARG A 116 -9.55 -58.55 -3.12
N SER A 117 -10.31 -59.64 -3.15
CA SER A 117 -11.04 -60.09 -4.35
C SER A 117 -12.43 -59.47 -4.47
N ASP A 118 -12.90 -58.72 -3.46
CA ASP A 118 -14.23 -58.10 -3.50
C ASP A 118 -14.17 -56.77 -4.26
N PRO A 119 -14.99 -56.57 -5.31
CA PRO A 119 -15.08 -55.28 -6.01
C PRO A 119 -15.46 -54.12 -5.08
N LYS A 120 -16.15 -54.38 -3.96
CA LYS A 120 -16.51 -53.37 -2.96
C LYS A 120 -15.30 -52.71 -2.32
N LYS A 121 -14.14 -53.38 -2.30
CA LYS A 121 -12.90 -52.80 -1.77
C LYS A 121 -12.47 -51.58 -2.57
N PHE A 122 -12.61 -51.65 -3.90
CA PHE A 122 -12.29 -50.55 -4.80
C PHE A 122 -13.29 -49.40 -4.64
N GLU A 123 -14.58 -49.70 -4.51
CA GLU A 123 -15.62 -48.69 -4.24
C GLU A 123 -15.38 -47.96 -2.92
N ALA A 124 -15.04 -48.70 -1.85
CA ALA A 124 -14.68 -48.12 -0.56
C ALA A 124 -13.46 -47.19 -0.66
N LEU A 125 -12.44 -47.58 -1.43
CA LEU A 125 -11.25 -46.74 -1.66
C LEU A 125 -11.57 -45.48 -2.44
N GLN A 126 -12.45 -45.56 -3.44
CA GLN A 126 -12.90 -44.41 -4.22
C GLN A 126 -13.70 -43.43 -3.35
N LEU A 127 -14.56 -43.93 -2.44
CA LEU A 127 -15.27 -43.11 -1.46
C LEU A 127 -14.31 -42.40 -0.49
N ILE A 128 -13.30 -43.12 0.01
CA ILE A 128 -12.25 -42.54 0.88
C ILE A 128 -11.48 -41.45 0.12
N SER A 129 -11.15 -41.66 -1.16
CA SER A 129 -10.43 -40.67 -1.97
C SER A 129 -11.22 -39.38 -2.17
N ALA A 130 -12.54 -39.49 -2.37
CA ALA A 130 -13.42 -38.35 -2.49
C ALA A 130 -13.58 -37.61 -1.16
N LEU A 131 -13.69 -38.35 -0.04
CA LEU A 131 -13.84 -37.78 1.29
C LEU A 131 -12.58 -37.06 1.78
N LEU A 132 -11.40 -37.59 1.49
CA LEU A 132 -10.11 -36.99 1.88
C LEU A 132 -9.58 -35.98 0.86
N GLY A 133 -10.30 -35.75 -0.26
CA GLY A 133 -9.87 -34.83 -1.30
C GLY A 133 -8.52 -35.19 -1.92
N TRP A 134 -8.27 -36.48 -2.19
CA TRP A 134 -6.98 -36.93 -2.71
C TRP A 134 -6.63 -36.27 -4.05
N THR A 135 -5.38 -35.81 -4.16
CA THR A 135 -4.85 -35.33 -5.44
C THR A 135 -4.69 -36.48 -6.41
N GLU A 136 -4.59 -36.19 -7.71
CA GLU A 136 -4.45 -37.24 -8.73
C GLU A 136 -3.21 -38.13 -8.47
N GLU A 137 -2.10 -37.55 -8.01
CA GLU A 137 -0.90 -38.29 -7.60
C GLU A 137 -1.17 -39.28 -6.45
N GLN A 138 -1.99 -38.89 -5.47
CA GLN A 138 -2.36 -39.76 -4.34
C GLN A 138 -3.31 -40.87 -4.78
N ARG A 139 -4.20 -40.59 -5.74
CA ARG A 139 -5.09 -41.59 -6.35
C ARG A 139 -4.29 -42.60 -7.18
N GLU A 140 -3.25 -42.17 -7.87
CA GLU A 140 -2.34 -43.06 -8.59
C GLU A 140 -1.56 -43.96 -7.62
N GLN A 141 -1.01 -43.40 -6.53
CA GLN A 141 -0.32 -44.17 -5.49
C GLN A 141 -1.22 -45.20 -4.80
N ALA A 142 -2.49 -44.86 -4.59
CA ALA A 142 -3.48 -45.77 -4.03
C ALA A 142 -3.98 -46.83 -5.02
N GLY A 143 -3.56 -46.77 -6.30
CA GLY A 143 -3.99 -47.68 -7.35
C GLY A 143 -5.41 -47.43 -7.86
N LEU A 144 -6.00 -46.26 -7.58
CA LEU A 144 -7.30 -45.82 -8.10
C LEU A 144 -7.21 -45.30 -9.54
N SER A 145 -6.09 -44.68 -9.90
CA SER A 145 -5.80 -44.25 -11.28
C SER A 145 -4.53 -44.91 -11.82
N ARG A 146 -4.54 -45.20 -13.11
CA ARG A 146 -3.38 -45.76 -13.82
C ARG A 146 -2.52 -44.61 -14.33
N PRO A 147 -1.19 -44.64 -14.14
CA PRO A 147 -0.30 -43.63 -14.69
C PRO A 147 -0.53 -43.46 -16.20
N GLY A 148 -0.84 -42.24 -16.63
CA GLY A 148 -0.96 -41.88 -18.05
C GLY A 148 -2.35 -41.98 -18.69
N THR A 149 -3.44 -42.17 -17.93
CA THR A 149 -4.80 -42.21 -18.52
C THR A 149 -5.49 -40.84 -18.65
N SER A 150 -4.89 -39.75 -18.15
CA SER A 150 -5.50 -38.41 -18.17
C SER A 150 -5.23 -37.60 -19.46
N SER A 151 -4.49 -38.15 -20.44
CA SER A 151 -4.22 -37.46 -21.73
C SER A 151 -4.77 -38.15 -22.99
N SER A 152 -5.42 -39.31 -22.87
CA SER A 152 -5.77 -40.15 -24.03
C SER A 152 -7.27 -40.28 -24.33
N SER A 153 -8.12 -39.40 -23.81
CA SER A 153 -9.56 -39.35 -24.17
C SER A 153 -9.89 -38.41 -25.34
N MET A 154 -8.89 -37.78 -25.98
CA MET A 154 -9.08 -36.97 -27.19
C MET A 154 -8.23 -37.51 -28.34
N GLY A 155 -8.66 -38.64 -28.91
CA GLY A 155 -8.16 -39.12 -30.20
C GLY A 155 -7.53 -40.51 -30.16
N LEU A 156 -8.37 -41.54 -30.29
CA LEU A 156 -7.92 -42.75 -30.99
C LEU A 156 -8.83 -43.02 -32.17
N ARG A 157 -8.32 -42.62 -33.33
CA ARG A 157 -8.82 -42.98 -34.64
C ARG A 157 -8.79 -44.50 -34.78
N ILE A 158 -9.91 -45.01 -35.28
CA ILE A 158 -10.14 -46.34 -35.82
C ILE A 158 -8.89 -46.83 -36.60
N PRO A 159 -8.35 -48.03 -36.33
CA PRO A 159 -7.40 -48.63 -37.25
C PRO A 159 -8.14 -49.10 -38.50
N LEU A 160 -7.94 -48.40 -39.63
CA LEU A 160 -8.32 -48.93 -40.93
C LEU A 160 -7.49 -50.18 -41.22
N SER A 161 -8.16 -51.32 -41.27
CA SER A 161 -7.65 -52.58 -41.78
C SER A 161 -7.41 -52.49 -43.30
N PRO A 162 -6.21 -52.84 -43.80
CA PRO A 162 -6.02 -53.08 -45.21
C PRO A 162 -6.25 -54.57 -45.50
N PHE A 163 -7.34 -54.85 -46.21
CA PHE A 163 -7.59 -56.13 -46.87
C PHE A 163 -6.41 -56.49 -47.81
N ARG A 164 -5.86 -57.70 -47.70
CA ARG A 164 -5.30 -58.41 -48.86
C ARG A 164 -5.65 -59.90 -48.78
N ARG A 165 -6.65 -60.28 -49.57
CA ARG A 165 -6.91 -61.66 -49.98
C ARG A 165 -5.86 -62.05 -51.01
N THR A 166 -5.23 -63.21 -50.85
CA THR A 166 -4.97 -64.19 -51.92
C THR A 166 -4.66 -65.57 -51.31
N PRO A 167 -5.02 -66.68 -52.00
CA PRO A 167 -5.20 -68.00 -51.41
C PRO A 167 -3.92 -68.86 -51.44
N MET A 168 -3.74 -69.72 -50.44
CA MET A 168 -2.72 -70.77 -50.41
C MET A 168 -3.26 -72.03 -51.08
N GLY A 169 -2.70 -72.38 -52.24
CA GLY A 169 -2.89 -73.66 -52.92
C GLY A 169 -1.81 -74.67 -52.50
N ILE A 170 -2.24 -75.91 -52.38
CA ILE A 170 -1.50 -77.12 -52.00
C ILE A 170 -0.73 -77.68 -53.21
N SER A 171 0.51 -78.15 -53.01
CA SER A 171 1.15 -79.29 -53.71
C SER A 171 2.56 -79.50 -53.12
N GLU A 172 2.87 -80.58 -52.40
CA GLU A 172 3.24 -81.94 -52.88
C GLU A 172 4.54 -82.05 -53.69
N GLN A 173 5.45 -82.86 -53.12
CA GLN A 173 6.45 -83.79 -53.69
C GLN A 173 7.50 -83.31 -54.72
N LYS A 174 8.77 -83.49 -54.35
CA LYS A 174 9.65 -84.52 -54.92
C LYS A 174 10.75 -84.90 -53.94
#